data_AF-A0A2T4AG72-F1
#
_entry.id   AF-A0A2T4AG72-F1
#
_cell.length_a   1.000
_cell.length_b   1.000
_cell.length_c   1.000
_cell.angle_alpha   90.00
_cell.angle_beta   90.00
_cell.angle_gamma   90.00
#
_symmetry.space_group_name_H-M   'P 1'
#
loop_
_entity.id
_entity.type
_entity.pdbx_description
1 polymer ?
#
loop_
_entity_poly.entity_id
_entity_poly.type
_entity_poly.pdbx_seq_one_letter_code
_entity_poly.pdbx_strand_id
1 'polypeptide(L)'
;MSHIETVSSFVQGAPPGELADVVADIKALTASEPNIVDELAPAFERYNEEQFITLKLPGSSQPVLISPHNSLGGGRYYDVESSSSFEVDHVAQKASAVQSYVLEGSQADLVKSTLKSLGGYVKEHFPNAALGAYPVESDSKVAVVVVANKYSPNNFWNGRWRSVYTFDPSSGNLEGTIMVDVHYYEDGNVRLLTNKAVSASIPSGTGAGIVKEIASIEKKYQEDLNRSFVSLSEGAFKGLRRQLPVTRQKIEWDRVTGYRLGQDIGGGSSKR
;
A
#
# COMPACT_ATOMS: atom_id res chain seq x y z
N MET A 1 -22.71 11.14 8.19
CA MET A 1 -22.08 11.12 6.86
C MET A 1 -23.15 11.41 5.84
N SER A 2 -22.91 12.35 4.93
CA SER A 2 -23.76 12.57 3.77
C SER A 2 -23.73 11.34 2.85
N HIS A 3 -24.69 11.27 1.91
CA HIS A 3 -24.71 10.21 0.91
C HIS A 3 -23.40 10.18 0.09
N ILE A 4 -22.96 11.35 -0.37
CA ILE A 4 -21.73 11.53 -1.15
C ILE A 4 -20.48 11.15 -0.35
N GLU A 5 -20.41 11.48 0.95
CA GLU A 5 -19.30 11.07 1.82
C GLU A 5 -19.19 9.54 1.92
N THR A 6 -20.34 8.86 1.96
CA THR A 6 -20.39 7.40 2.03
C THR A 6 -19.87 6.77 0.75
N VAL A 7 -20.34 7.24 -0.41
CA VAL A 7 -19.90 6.74 -1.71
C VAL A 7 -18.42 7.08 -1.98
N SER A 8 -17.97 8.27 -1.54
CA SER A 8 -16.56 8.66 -1.58
C SER A 8 -15.66 7.72 -0.77
N SER A 9 -16.15 7.22 0.37
CA SER A 9 -15.41 6.26 1.19
C SER A 9 -15.20 4.91 0.51
N PHE A 10 -16.12 4.48 -0.37
CA PHE A 10 -15.96 3.26 -1.15
C PHE A 10 -14.83 3.40 -2.18
N VAL A 11 -14.76 4.55 -2.87
CA VAL A 11 -13.64 4.86 -3.79
C VAL A 11 -12.31 4.81 -3.04
N GLN A 12 -12.22 5.46 -1.88
CA GLN A 12 -10.98 5.52 -1.08
C GLN A 12 -10.61 4.17 -0.46
N GLY A 13 -11.60 3.32 -0.15
CA GLY A 13 -11.42 1.99 0.42
C GLY A 13 -11.07 0.89 -0.59
N ALA A 14 -11.11 1.20 -1.90
CA ALA A 14 -10.91 0.23 -2.96
C ALA A 14 -9.56 -0.50 -2.83
N PRO A 15 -9.54 -1.85 -2.89
CA PRO A 15 -8.29 -2.59 -2.94
C PRO A 15 -7.43 -2.23 -4.17
N PRO A 16 -6.11 -2.45 -4.10
CA PRO A 16 -5.22 -2.16 -5.23
C PRO A 16 -5.61 -3.00 -6.45
N GLY A 17 -5.81 -2.36 -7.59
CA GLY A 17 -6.17 -3.05 -8.84
C GLY A 17 -7.67 -3.33 -9.02
N GLU A 18 -8.52 -2.93 -8.07
CA GLU A 18 -9.96 -3.25 -8.06
C GLU A 18 -10.86 -1.99 -8.09
N LEU A 19 -10.27 -0.80 -8.27
CA LEU A 19 -11.03 0.45 -8.29
C LEU A 19 -12.11 0.45 -9.39
N ALA A 20 -11.81 -0.09 -10.57
CA ALA A 20 -12.77 -0.15 -11.67
C ALA A 20 -14.02 -0.98 -11.32
N ASP A 21 -13.83 -2.08 -10.59
CA ASP A 21 -14.91 -2.95 -10.12
C ASP A 21 -15.74 -2.22 -9.05
N VAL A 22 -15.08 -1.58 -8.08
CA VAL A 22 -15.74 -0.75 -7.06
C VAL A 22 -16.57 0.38 -7.71
N VAL A 23 -16.06 1.01 -8.76
CA VAL A 23 -16.81 2.04 -9.49
C VAL A 23 -18.01 1.45 -10.23
N ALA A 24 -17.90 0.26 -10.79
CA ALA A 24 -19.04 -0.44 -11.40
C ALA A 24 -20.12 -0.75 -10.35
N ASP A 25 -19.72 -1.21 -9.16
CA ASP A 25 -20.63 -1.47 -8.04
C ASP A 25 -21.30 -0.20 -7.54
N ILE A 26 -20.56 0.90 -7.40
CA ILE A 26 -21.11 2.21 -7.04
C ILE A 26 -22.20 2.60 -8.05
N LYS A 27 -21.92 2.52 -9.36
CA LYS A 27 -22.91 2.83 -10.41
C LYS A 27 -24.15 1.97 -10.32
N ALA A 28 -24.00 0.68 -10.02
CA ALA A 28 -25.13 -0.23 -9.87
C ALA A 28 -25.99 0.11 -8.63
N LEU A 29 -25.35 0.46 -7.51
CA LEU A 29 -26.03 0.83 -6.26
C LEU A 29 -26.70 2.21 -6.34
N THR A 30 -26.23 3.07 -7.23
CA THR A 30 -26.65 4.48 -7.38
C THR A 30 -27.36 4.71 -8.71
N ALA A 31 -28.03 3.71 -9.25
CA ALA A 31 -28.65 3.76 -10.58
C ALA A 31 -29.67 4.92 -10.77
N SER A 32 -30.23 5.45 -9.69
CA SER A 32 -31.12 6.63 -9.69
C SER A 32 -30.38 7.98 -9.81
N GLU A 33 -29.05 7.99 -9.66
CA GLU A 33 -28.19 9.16 -9.58
C GLU A 33 -27.06 9.07 -10.62
N PRO A 34 -27.36 9.26 -11.92
CA PRO A 34 -26.42 8.96 -13.01
C PRO A 34 -25.15 9.82 -12.99
N ASN A 35 -25.19 10.99 -12.34
CA ASN A 35 -24.07 11.93 -12.28
C ASN A 35 -23.22 11.78 -11.01
N ILE A 36 -23.54 10.83 -10.12
CA ILE A 36 -22.85 10.75 -8.82
C ILE A 36 -21.34 10.56 -8.98
N VAL A 37 -20.90 9.86 -10.02
CA VAL A 37 -19.48 9.59 -10.28
C VAL A 37 -18.70 10.87 -10.57
N ASP A 38 -19.32 11.87 -11.19
CA ASP A 38 -18.69 13.16 -11.47
C ASP A 38 -18.44 13.94 -10.18
N GLU A 39 -19.31 13.76 -9.18
CA GLU A 39 -19.17 14.35 -7.84
C GLU A 39 -18.08 13.68 -7.00
N LEU A 40 -17.61 12.49 -7.40
CA LEU A 40 -16.55 11.74 -6.70
C LEU A 40 -15.14 12.11 -7.15
N ALA A 41 -14.97 13.06 -8.08
CA ALA A 41 -13.65 13.46 -8.58
C ALA A 41 -12.63 13.73 -7.45
N PRO A 42 -12.96 14.43 -6.34
CA PRO A 42 -12.03 14.61 -5.23
C PRO A 42 -11.63 13.30 -4.52
N ALA A 43 -12.54 12.33 -4.46
CA ALA A 43 -12.26 11.02 -3.87
C ALA A 43 -11.32 10.19 -4.76
N PHE A 44 -11.47 10.28 -6.08
CA PHE A 44 -10.55 9.67 -7.04
C PHE A 44 -9.16 10.30 -6.97
N GLU A 45 -9.07 11.63 -6.92
CA GLU A 45 -7.80 12.34 -6.76
C GLU A 45 -7.06 11.88 -5.52
N ARG A 46 -7.75 11.91 -4.38
CA ARG A 46 -7.22 11.45 -3.10
C ARG A 46 -6.78 9.98 -3.14
N TYR A 47 -7.61 9.08 -3.65
CA TYR A 47 -7.25 7.67 -3.80
C TYR A 47 -6.00 7.53 -4.66
N ASN A 48 -5.97 8.17 -5.82
CA ASN A 48 -4.89 8.04 -6.78
C ASN A 48 -3.54 8.53 -6.22
N GLU A 49 -3.56 9.67 -5.50
CA GLU A 49 -2.38 10.23 -4.84
C GLU A 49 -1.92 9.42 -3.64
N GLU A 50 -2.82 9.03 -2.72
CA GLU A 50 -2.45 8.25 -1.53
C GLU A 50 -1.94 6.86 -1.91
N GLN A 51 -2.48 6.27 -2.99
CA GLN A 51 -2.12 4.95 -3.48
C GLN A 51 -0.90 4.93 -4.41
N PHE A 52 -0.33 6.09 -4.73
CA PHE A 52 0.76 6.25 -5.69
C PHE A 52 0.47 5.51 -7.00
N ILE A 53 -0.70 5.73 -7.59
CA ILE A 53 -1.06 4.97 -8.80
C ILE A 53 -0.03 5.19 -9.91
N THR A 54 0.18 4.14 -10.69
CA THR A 54 1.11 4.16 -11.80
C THR A 54 0.38 4.35 -13.11
N LEU A 55 0.77 5.34 -13.89
CA LEU A 55 0.22 5.68 -15.19
C LEU A 55 1.27 5.48 -16.29
N LYS A 56 0.82 5.42 -17.55
CA LYS A 56 1.71 5.47 -18.71
C LYS A 56 1.48 6.75 -19.47
N LEU A 57 2.56 7.47 -19.77
CA LEU A 57 2.50 8.63 -20.64
C LEU A 57 2.25 8.19 -22.09
N PRO A 58 1.49 8.95 -22.90
CA PRO A 58 1.35 8.71 -24.32
C PRO A 58 2.71 8.53 -25.01
N GLY A 59 2.95 7.37 -25.63
CA GLY A 59 4.20 7.06 -26.33
C GLY A 59 5.35 6.57 -25.43
N SER A 60 5.19 6.50 -24.11
CA SER A 60 6.17 5.94 -23.18
C SER A 60 5.86 4.50 -22.80
N SER A 61 6.90 3.67 -22.67
CA SER A 61 6.79 2.32 -22.10
C SER A 61 6.97 2.29 -20.58
N GLN A 62 7.65 3.30 -20.01
CA GLN A 62 7.94 3.36 -18.58
C GLN A 62 6.74 3.92 -17.80
N PRO A 63 6.41 3.32 -16.65
CA PRO A 63 5.38 3.85 -15.78
C PRO A 63 5.88 5.12 -15.07
N VAL A 64 4.99 6.09 -14.91
CA VAL A 64 5.16 7.23 -13.99
C VAL A 64 4.22 7.04 -12.81
N LEU A 65 4.58 7.57 -11.64
CA LEU A 65 3.69 7.60 -10.48
C LEU A 65 3.15 9.01 -10.24
N ILE A 66 2.00 9.07 -9.58
CA ILE A 66 1.45 10.34 -9.07
C ILE A 66 1.39 10.30 -7.55
N SER A 67 1.60 11.44 -6.92
CA SER A 67 1.64 11.60 -5.48
C SER A 67 1.45 13.07 -5.13
N PRO A 68 1.17 13.40 -3.87
CA PRO A 68 1.16 14.79 -3.42
C PRO A 68 2.53 15.49 -3.61
N HIS A 69 3.63 14.73 -3.67
CA HIS A 69 4.98 15.26 -3.78
C HIS A 69 5.35 15.74 -5.19
N ASN A 70 4.61 15.30 -6.21
CA ASN A 70 4.85 15.69 -7.59
C ASN A 70 3.66 16.38 -8.27
N SER A 71 2.73 16.91 -7.46
CA SER A 71 1.64 17.75 -7.94
C SER A 71 2.14 19.17 -8.21
N LEU A 72 1.77 19.71 -9.37
CA LEU A 72 1.92 21.13 -9.72
C LEU A 72 0.62 21.93 -9.47
N GLY A 73 -0.41 21.28 -8.93
CA GLY A 73 -1.75 21.82 -8.83
C GLY A 73 -2.54 21.73 -10.14
N GLY A 74 -3.86 21.89 -10.04
CA GLY A 74 -4.76 21.88 -11.20
C GLY A 74 -4.78 20.56 -11.98
N GLY A 75 -4.58 19.41 -11.30
CA GLY A 75 -4.54 18.09 -11.92
C GLY A 75 -3.28 17.82 -12.76
N ARG A 76 -2.24 18.66 -12.64
CA ARG A 76 -0.95 18.46 -13.30
C ARG A 76 0.09 17.87 -12.37
N TYR A 77 0.85 16.92 -12.89
CA TYR A 77 1.94 16.25 -12.20
C TYR A 77 3.21 16.31 -13.03
N TYR A 78 4.36 16.12 -12.40
CA TYR A 78 5.64 16.01 -13.10
C TYR A 78 6.39 14.74 -12.77
N ASP A 79 7.20 14.30 -13.72
CA ASP A 79 8.13 13.19 -13.56
C ASP A 79 9.54 13.68 -13.89
N VAL A 80 10.46 13.46 -12.95
CA VAL A 80 11.83 13.96 -13.03
C VAL A 80 12.66 13.09 -13.98
N GLU A 81 12.42 11.78 -14.03
CA GLU A 81 13.19 10.84 -14.87
C GLU A 81 12.95 11.12 -16.35
N SER A 82 11.68 11.29 -16.76
CA SER A 82 11.31 11.64 -18.13
C SER A 82 11.37 13.14 -18.44
N SER A 83 11.72 13.98 -17.44
CA SER A 83 11.75 15.45 -17.58
C SER A 83 10.47 16.01 -18.23
N SER A 84 9.32 15.53 -17.74
CA SER A 84 8.03 15.81 -18.34
C SER A 84 6.97 16.16 -17.27
N SER A 85 6.00 16.99 -17.64
CA SER A 85 4.77 17.19 -16.88
C SER A 85 3.56 16.73 -17.69
N PHE A 86 2.48 16.36 -17.01
CA PHE A 86 1.29 15.78 -17.64
C PHE A 86 0.02 16.08 -16.82
N GLU A 87 -1.13 16.11 -17.49
CA GLU A 87 -2.44 16.15 -16.85
C GLU A 87 -2.94 14.75 -16.53
N VAL A 88 -3.68 14.63 -15.43
CA VAL A 88 -4.29 13.37 -15.01
C VAL A 88 -5.80 13.52 -14.97
N ASP A 89 -6.48 12.66 -15.73
CA ASP A 89 -7.89 12.36 -15.48
C ASP A 89 -7.94 11.32 -14.35
N HIS A 90 -8.33 11.76 -13.16
CA HIS A 90 -8.35 10.89 -11.98
C HIS A 90 -9.45 9.84 -12.03
N VAL A 91 -10.56 10.10 -12.72
CA VAL A 91 -11.66 9.16 -12.86
C VAL A 91 -11.29 8.08 -13.88
N ALA A 92 -10.74 8.48 -15.03
CA ALA A 92 -10.32 7.54 -16.07
C ALA A 92 -8.96 6.89 -15.80
N GLN A 93 -8.20 7.38 -14.82
CA GLN A 93 -6.82 7.01 -14.52
C GLN A 93 -5.92 7.06 -15.77
N LYS A 94 -5.92 8.21 -16.46
CA LYS A 94 -5.15 8.42 -17.70
C LYS A 94 -4.33 9.70 -17.65
N ALA A 95 -3.09 9.60 -18.14
CA ALA A 95 -2.22 10.74 -18.34
C ALA A 95 -2.36 11.32 -19.75
N SER A 96 -2.31 12.65 -19.88
CA SER A 96 -2.40 13.36 -21.15
C SER A 96 -1.62 14.68 -21.12
N ALA A 97 -1.71 15.47 -22.21
CA ALA A 97 -1.12 16.81 -22.31
C ALA A 97 0.35 16.89 -21.84
N VAL A 98 1.18 15.96 -22.31
CA VAL A 98 2.59 15.86 -21.92
C VAL A 98 3.37 17.07 -22.42
N GLN A 99 4.13 17.70 -21.52
CA GLN A 99 4.95 18.88 -21.78
C GLN A 99 6.34 18.69 -21.18
N SER A 100 7.35 19.36 -21.74
CA SER A 100 8.69 19.38 -21.15
C SER A 100 8.65 20.03 -19.77
N TYR A 101 9.28 19.42 -18.78
CA TYR A 101 9.43 19.95 -17.44
C TYR A 101 10.81 19.59 -16.90
N VAL A 102 11.62 20.60 -16.59
CA VAL A 102 12.96 20.38 -16.04
C VAL A 102 12.93 20.79 -14.57
N LEU A 103 13.36 19.86 -13.70
CA LEU A 103 13.48 20.15 -12.28
C LEU A 103 14.62 21.15 -12.04
N GLU A 104 14.27 22.28 -11.45
CA GLU A 104 15.17 23.32 -10.97
C GLU A 104 15.05 23.46 -9.45
N GLY A 105 16.11 23.90 -8.78
CA GLY A 105 16.14 24.04 -7.33
C GLY A 105 17.47 23.61 -6.70
N SER A 106 17.61 23.90 -5.42
CA SER A 106 18.75 23.54 -4.60
C SER A 106 18.93 22.02 -4.44
N GLN A 107 17.83 21.24 -4.41
CA GLN A 107 17.91 19.77 -4.29
C GLN A 107 17.92 19.04 -5.64
N ALA A 108 17.91 19.74 -6.77
CA ALA A 108 17.78 19.12 -8.09
C ALA A 108 18.87 18.05 -8.37
N ASP A 109 20.12 18.32 -7.99
CA ASP A 109 21.22 17.36 -8.16
C ASP A 109 21.10 16.17 -7.22
N LEU A 110 20.68 16.39 -5.97
CA LEU A 110 20.46 15.32 -5.01
C LEU A 110 19.32 14.40 -5.49
N VAL A 111 18.21 14.98 -5.94
CA VAL A 111 17.07 14.25 -6.52
C VAL A 111 17.51 13.39 -7.71
N LYS A 112 18.22 13.97 -8.68
CA LYS A 112 18.72 13.23 -9.86
C LYS A 112 19.68 12.10 -9.47
N SER A 113 20.59 12.34 -8.52
CA SER A 113 21.53 11.32 -8.03
C SER A 113 20.82 10.19 -7.27
N THR A 114 19.74 10.52 -6.55
CA THR A 114 18.90 9.58 -5.80
C THR A 114 18.12 8.71 -6.77
N LEU A 115 17.44 9.30 -7.77
CA LEU A 115 16.71 8.57 -8.82
C LEU A 115 17.60 7.57 -9.55
N LYS A 116 18.80 7.99 -9.96
CA LYS A 116 19.75 7.11 -10.64
C LYS A 116 20.12 5.89 -9.79
N SER A 117 20.38 6.09 -8.51
CA SER A 117 20.73 5.01 -7.58
C SER A 117 19.50 4.12 -7.29
N LEU A 118 18.33 4.74 -7.15
CA LEU A 118 17.06 4.09 -6.84
C LEU A 118 16.60 3.20 -8.00
N GLY A 119 16.79 3.63 -9.25
CA GLY A 119 16.47 2.82 -10.43
C GLY A 119 17.24 1.50 -10.46
N GLY A 120 18.51 1.49 -10.03
CA GLY A 120 19.29 0.27 -9.87
C GLY A 120 18.70 -0.67 -8.82
N TYR A 121 18.42 -0.13 -7.62
CA TYR A 121 17.79 -0.86 -6.53
C TYR A 121 16.42 -1.44 -6.92
N VAL A 122 15.53 -0.60 -7.44
CA VAL A 122 14.16 -0.98 -7.77
C VAL A 122 14.14 -2.10 -8.81
N LYS A 123 15.00 -2.02 -9.82
CA LYS A 123 15.11 -3.07 -10.86
C LYS A 123 15.57 -4.42 -10.31
N GLU A 124 16.40 -4.44 -9.27
CA GLU A 124 16.90 -5.67 -8.66
C GLU A 124 15.86 -6.31 -7.72
N HIS A 125 15.07 -5.50 -7.02
CA HIS A 125 14.23 -5.96 -5.92
C HIS A 125 12.72 -6.02 -6.23
N PHE A 126 12.24 -5.26 -7.21
CA PHE A 126 10.82 -5.18 -7.56
C PHE A 126 10.57 -5.52 -9.03
N PRO A 127 9.80 -6.58 -9.33
CA PRO A 127 9.54 -6.98 -10.72
C PRO A 127 8.79 -5.93 -11.55
N ASN A 128 7.83 -5.24 -10.94
CA ASN A 128 7.00 -4.21 -11.57
C ASN A 128 6.81 -3.05 -10.59
N ALA A 129 7.59 -1.99 -10.76
CA ALA A 129 7.54 -0.83 -9.91
C ALA A 129 7.68 0.47 -10.69
N ALA A 130 7.15 1.53 -10.10
CA ALA A 130 7.48 2.91 -10.44
C ALA A 130 8.19 3.55 -9.24
N LEU A 131 9.01 4.54 -9.53
CA LEU A 131 9.83 5.23 -8.55
C LEU A 131 9.78 6.73 -8.81
N GLY A 132 10.04 7.50 -7.77
CA GLY A 132 10.06 8.96 -7.84
C GLY A 132 10.93 9.54 -6.74
N ALA A 133 11.54 10.68 -7.01
CA ALA A 133 12.13 11.51 -5.98
C ALA A 133 11.87 12.98 -6.32
N TYR A 134 11.51 13.75 -5.31
CA TYR A 134 10.95 15.09 -5.48
C TYR A 134 11.43 16.01 -4.36
N PRO A 135 11.76 17.28 -4.65
CA PRO A 135 11.95 18.26 -3.59
C PRO A 135 10.62 18.51 -2.87
N VAL A 136 10.68 18.61 -1.54
CA VAL A 136 9.53 18.88 -0.68
C VAL A 136 9.89 19.93 0.37
N GLU A 137 8.88 20.43 1.10
CA GLU A 137 9.05 21.47 2.12
C GLU A 137 9.80 22.70 1.57
N SER A 138 9.30 23.26 0.46
CA SER A 138 9.93 24.39 -0.24
C SER A 138 11.38 24.11 -0.64
N ASP A 139 11.64 22.91 -1.17
CA ASP A 139 12.96 22.49 -1.66
C ASP A 139 14.05 22.41 -0.57
N SER A 140 13.63 22.21 0.69
CA SER A 140 14.56 21.96 1.81
C SER A 140 14.83 20.49 2.06
N LYS A 141 13.92 19.61 1.64
CA LYS A 141 13.99 18.15 1.84
C LYS A 141 13.73 17.41 0.53
N VAL A 142 14.03 16.11 0.51
CA VAL A 142 13.80 15.24 -0.65
C VAL A 142 12.87 14.09 -0.25
N ALA A 143 11.71 14.00 -0.90
CA ALA A 143 10.86 12.83 -0.84
C ALA A 143 11.34 11.78 -1.84
N VAL A 144 11.30 10.51 -1.44
CA VAL A 144 11.62 9.34 -2.26
C VAL A 144 10.45 8.37 -2.17
N VAL A 145 9.90 7.97 -3.30
CA VAL A 145 8.69 7.14 -3.41
C VAL A 145 9.01 5.91 -4.24
N VAL A 146 8.62 4.74 -3.74
CA VAL A 146 8.62 3.49 -4.51
C VAL A 146 7.24 2.86 -4.39
N VAL A 147 6.67 2.50 -5.54
CA VAL A 147 5.41 1.77 -5.61
C VAL A 147 5.61 0.54 -6.49
N ALA A 148 5.25 -0.63 -5.98
CA ALA A 148 5.31 -1.88 -6.73
C ALA A 148 3.96 -2.58 -6.70
N ASN A 149 3.53 -3.05 -7.87
CA ASN A 149 2.19 -3.58 -8.07
C ASN A 149 2.26 -4.97 -8.67
N LYS A 150 1.45 -5.89 -8.14
CA LYS A 150 1.24 -7.20 -8.76
C LYS A 150 -0.23 -7.55 -8.67
N TYR A 151 -0.89 -7.51 -9.83
CA TYR A 151 -2.31 -7.80 -9.95
C TYR A 151 -2.49 -9.12 -10.66
N SER A 152 -3.30 -9.99 -10.08
CA SER A 152 -3.56 -11.32 -10.59
C SER A 152 -5.03 -11.67 -10.42
N PRO A 153 -5.96 -10.91 -11.02
CA PRO A 153 -7.40 -11.08 -10.81
C PRO A 153 -7.91 -12.46 -11.21
N ASN A 154 -7.34 -13.08 -12.24
CA ASN A 154 -7.66 -14.47 -12.63
C ASN A 154 -7.33 -15.52 -11.56
N ASN A 155 -6.47 -15.18 -10.60
CA ASN A 155 -6.15 -16.00 -9.45
C ASN A 155 -6.71 -15.38 -8.15
N PHE A 156 -7.65 -14.44 -8.25
CA PHE A 156 -8.36 -13.83 -7.13
C PHE A 156 -7.46 -13.14 -6.10
N TRP A 157 -6.37 -12.52 -6.52
CA TRP A 157 -5.55 -11.72 -5.62
C TRP A 157 -4.83 -10.56 -6.28
N ASN A 158 -4.65 -9.51 -5.49
CA ASN A 158 -3.90 -8.31 -5.85
C ASN A 158 -3.00 -7.88 -4.70
N GLY A 159 -1.86 -7.29 -5.02
CA GLY A 159 -0.89 -6.80 -4.06
C GLY A 159 -0.26 -5.48 -4.48
N ARG A 160 -0.04 -4.61 -3.50
CA ARG A 160 0.67 -3.34 -3.65
C ARG A 160 1.63 -3.12 -2.49
N TRP A 161 2.87 -2.78 -2.84
CA TRP A 161 3.86 -2.21 -1.95
C TRP A 161 3.95 -0.71 -2.21
N ARG A 162 3.96 0.09 -1.15
CA ARG A 162 4.26 1.52 -1.20
C ARG A 162 5.27 1.83 -0.12
N SER A 163 6.33 2.54 -0.46
CA SER A 163 7.22 3.13 0.51
C SER A 163 7.49 4.58 0.13
N VAL A 164 7.45 5.43 1.15
CA VAL A 164 7.72 6.86 1.02
C VAL A 164 8.68 7.26 2.12
N TYR A 165 9.71 8.00 1.74
CA TYR A 165 10.74 8.48 2.64
C TYR A 165 10.95 9.97 2.41
N THR A 166 11.18 10.73 3.46
CA THR A 166 11.58 12.12 3.43
C THR A 166 12.96 12.21 4.05
N PHE A 167 13.93 12.61 3.22
CA PHE A 167 15.30 12.87 3.63
C PHE A 167 15.48 14.36 3.88
N ASP A 168 16.06 14.71 5.03
CA ASP A 168 16.49 16.06 5.36
C ASP A 168 18.02 16.17 5.20
N PRO A 169 18.52 16.85 4.15
CA PRO A 169 19.95 17.06 3.92
C PRO A 169 20.65 17.85 5.03
N SER A 170 19.92 18.68 5.79
CA SER A 170 20.51 19.54 6.83
C SER A 170 20.84 18.76 8.11
N SER A 171 19.98 17.80 8.47
CA SER A 171 20.15 16.96 9.67
C SER A 171 20.71 15.58 9.35
N GLY A 172 20.65 15.15 8.10
CA GLY A 172 20.99 13.78 7.68
C GLY A 172 19.93 12.76 8.09
N ASN A 173 18.75 13.19 8.54
CA ASN A 173 17.69 12.29 8.98
C ASN A 173 16.83 11.81 7.81
N LEU A 174 16.47 10.53 7.84
CA LEU A 174 15.53 9.90 6.93
C LEU A 174 14.34 9.41 7.76
N GLU A 175 13.16 9.90 7.44
CA GLU A 175 11.89 9.41 8.00
C GLU A 175 11.08 8.79 6.88
N GLY A 176 10.33 7.73 7.15
CA GLY A 176 9.53 7.12 6.11
C GLY A 176 8.45 6.21 6.63
N THR A 177 7.65 5.72 5.70
CA THR A 177 6.57 4.77 5.96
C THR A 177 6.54 3.73 4.86
N ILE A 178 6.46 2.46 5.26
CA ILE A 178 6.25 1.33 4.37
C ILE A 178 4.84 0.77 4.58
N MET A 179 4.11 0.60 3.48
CA MET A 179 2.73 0.13 3.46
C MET A 179 2.60 -1.05 2.49
N VAL A 180 1.98 -2.12 2.96
CA VAL A 180 1.67 -3.31 2.16
C VAL A 180 0.17 -3.54 2.20
N ASP A 181 -0.42 -3.69 1.02
CA ASP A 181 -1.84 -3.99 0.84
C ASP A 181 -1.97 -5.23 -0.06
N VAL A 182 -2.46 -6.33 0.49
CA VAL A 182 -2.70 -7.58 -0.25
C VAL A 182 -4.14 -8.00 -0.04
N HIS A 183 -4.86 -8.26 -1.11
CA HIS A 183 -6.23 -8.71 -1.09
C HIS A 183 -6.34 -10.06 -1.81
N TYR A 184 -6.93 -11.05 -1.14
CA TYR A 184 -7.24 -12.38 -1.68
C TYR A 184 -8.73 -12.66 -1.49
N TYR A 185 -9.41 -13.06 -2.56
CA TYR A 185 -10.87 -13.12 -2.61
C TYR A 185 -11.45 -14.36 -3.32
N GLU A 186 -10.72 -15.48 -3.31
CA GLU A 186 -11.24 -16.78 -3.75
C GLU A 186 -12.04 -17.40 -2.60
N ASP A 187 -13.34 -17.68 -2.82
CA ASP A 187 -14.25 -18.30 -1.83
C ASP A 187 -14.28 -17.63 -0.44
N GLY A 188 -13.91 -16.35 -0.38
CA GLY A 188 -13.78 -15.57 0.84
C GLY A 188 -13.27 -14.16 0.58
N ASN A 189 -12.94 -13.43 1.63
CA ASN A 189 -12.29 -12.12 1.54
C ASN A 189 -11.27 -11.99 2.67
N VAL A 190 -9.99 -11.96 2.32
CA VAL A 190 -8.87 -11.78 3.23
C VAL A 190 -8.01 -10.64 2.74
N ARG A 191 -7.79 -9.63 3.59
CA ARG A 191 -6.94 -8.49 3.28
C ARG A 191 -5.86 -8.30 4.34
N LEU A 192 -4.62 -8.13 3.89
CA LEU A 192 -3.49 -7.67 4.69
C LEU A 192 -3.32 -6.19 4.44
N LEU A 193 -3.41 -5.39 5.51
CA LEU A 193 -3.08 -3.97 5.48
C LEU A 193 -2.00 -3.70 6.52
N THR A 194 -0.88 -3.11 6.10
CA THR A 194 0.20 -2.71 6.99
C THR A 194 0.54 -1.23 6.83
N ASN A 195 1.01 -0.63 7.92
CA ASN A 195 1.55 0.71 7.94
C ASN A 195 2.69 0.73 8.97
N LYS A 196 3.93 0.79 8.48
CA LYS A 196 5.15 0.76 9.29
C LYS A 196 5.93 2.05 9.13
N ALA A 197 5.88 2.89 10.15
CA ALA A 197 6.80 4.03 10.27
C ALA A 197 8.23 3.54 10.54
N VAL A 198 9.20 4.22 9.92
CA VAL A 198 10.63 3.94 9.99
C VAL A 198 11.42 5.25 10.06
N SER A 199 12.57 5.21 10.72
CA SER A 199 13.51 6.33 10.74
C SER A 199 14.95 5.82 10.78
N ALA A 200 15.84 6.60 10.18
CA ALA A 200 17.28 6.34 10.14
C ALA A 200 18.06 7.66 10.03
N SER A 201 19.36 7.60 10.27
CA SER A 201 20.28 8.70 10.03
C SER A 201 21.29 8.26 8.97
N ILE A 202 21.47 9.07 7.94
CA ILE A 202 22.31 8.77 6.79
C ILE A 202 23.64 9.54 6.95
N PRO A 203 24.78 8.83 7.11
CA PRO A 203 26.08 9.48 7.30
C PRO A 203 26.57 10.27 6.06
N SER A 204 26.13 9.86 4.87
CA SER A 204 26.49 10.48 3.59
C SER A 204 25.22 10.93 2.87
N GLY A 205 24.92 12.24 2.86
CA GLY A 205 23.76 12.84 2.18
C GLY A 205 23.83 12.80 0.65
N THR A 206 24.31 11.70 0.08
CA THR A 206 24.37 11.44 -1.37
C THR A 206 23.21 10.53 -1.76
N GLY A 207 22.78 10.58 -3.03
CA GLY A 207 21.71 9.70 -3.52
C GLY A 207 21.99 8.20 -3.32
N ALA A 208 23.24 7.77 -3.48
CA ALA A 208 23.63 6.38 -3.22
C ALA A 208 23.55 6.01 -1.72
N GLY A 209 23.90 6.94 -0.84
CA GLY A 209 23.77 6.76 0.61
C GLY A 209 22.32 6.61 1.06
N ILE A 210 21.43 7.45 0.51
CA ILE A 210 19.98 7.39 0.76
C ILE A 210 19.43 6.02 0.35
N VAL A 211 19.70 5.60 -0.88
CA VAL A 211 19.17 4.34 -1.43
C VAL A 211 19.71 3.12 -0.68
N LYS A 212 20.98 3.14 -0.27
CA LYS A 212 21.57 2.07 0.55
C LYS A 212 20.83 1.89 1.88
N GLU A 213 20.48 3.00 2.53
CA GLU A 213 19.76 2.94 3.80
C GLU A 213 18.31 2.47 3.60
N ILE A 214 17.63 2.98 2.57
CA ILE A 214 16.29 2.50 2.17
C ILE A 214 16.31 0.98 1.94
N ALA A 215 17.28 0.47 1.17
CA ALA A 215 17.40 -0.96 0.89
C ALA A 215 17.57 -1.81 2.16
N SER A 216 18.35 -1.31 3.14
CA SER A 216 18.53 -1.96 4.44
C SER A 216 17.23 -2.00 5.25
N ILE A 217 16.52 -0.87 5.30
CA ILE A 217 15.23 -0.74 6.01
C ILE A 217 14.16 -1.65 5.39
N GLU A 218 14.00 -1.62 4.07
CA GLU A 218 12.99 -2.43 3.36
C GLU A 218 13.27 -3.92 3.51
N LYS A 219 14.54 -4.34 3.37
CA LYS A 219 14.94 -5.73 3.61
C LYS A 219 14.58 -6.17 5.03
N LYS A 220 14.96 -5.38 6.04
CA LYS A 220 14.64 -5.70 7.45
C LYS A 220 13.14 -5.82 7.66
N TYR A 221 12.36 -4.89 7.10
CA TYR A 221 10.91 -4.91 7.23
C TYR A 221 10.29 -6.15 6.57
N GLN A 222 10.76 -6.55 5.39
CA GLN A 222 10.29 -7.77 4.72
C GLN A 222 10.58 -9.02 5.57
N GLU A 223 11.78 -9.13 6.14
CA GLU A 223 12.14 -10.23 7.04
C GLU A 223 11.28 -10.24 8.32
N ASP A 224 11.03 -9.07 8.92
CA ASP A 224 10.18 -8.91 10.09
C ASP A 224 8.72 -9.28 9.79
N LEU A 225 8.21 -8.93 8.62
CA LEU A 225 6.87 -9.28 8.17
C LEU A 225 6.72 -10.81 8.02
N ASN A 226 7.70 -11.46 7.41
CA ASN A 226 7.74 -12.93 7.28
C ASN A 226 7.77 -13.63 8.65
N ARG A 227 8.62 -13.15 9.58
CA ARG A 227 8.66 -13.67 10.96
C ARG A 227 7.33 -13.48 11.68
N SER A 228 6.69 -12.34 11.46
CA SER A 228 5.39 -12.02 12.07
C SER A 228 4.32 -13.03 11.62
N PHE A 229 4.27 -13.41 10.34
CA PHE A 229 3.33 -14.42 9.85
C PHE A 229 3.52 -15.79 10.50
N VAL A 230 4.77 -16.24 10.67
CA VAL A 230 5.07 -17.49 11.38
C VAL A 230 4.58 -17.41 12.83
N SER A 231 4.87 -16.31 13.52
CA SER A 231 4.42 -16.09 14.90
C SER A 231 2.90 -16.05 15.05
N LEU A 232 2.18 -15.39 14.13
CA LEU A 232 0.72 -15.35 14.14
C LEU A 232 0.10 -16.75 13.97
N SER A 233 0.63 -17.52 13.00
CA SER A 233 0.17 -18.88 12.70
C SER A 233 0.41 -19.84 13.88
N GLU A 234 1.58 -19.78 14.51
CA GLU A 234 1.94 -20.71 15.58
C GLU A 234 1.43 -20.30 16.96
N GLY A 235 1.22 -19.00 17.19
CA GLY A 235 0.77 -18.44 18.46
C GLY A 235 -0.70 -18.03 18.45
N ALA A 236 -0.96 -16.79 18.00
CA ALA A 236 -2.25 -16.12 18.17
C ALA A 236 -3.44 -16.92 17.61
N PHE A 237 -3.32 -17.46 16.38
CA PHE A 237 -4.41 -18.22 15.77
C PHE A 237 -4.72 -19.54 16.50
N LYS A 238 -3.71 -20.24 17.03
CA LYS A 238 -3.92 -21.42 17.87
C LYS A 238 -4.58 -21.08 19.21
N GLY A 239 -4.33 -19.87 19.73
CA GLY A 239 -4.98 -19.34 20.93
C GLY A 239 -6.47 -19.08 20.74
N LEU A 240 -6.89 -18.60 19.56
CA LEU A 240 -8.31 -18.35 19.25
C LEU A 240 -9.10 -19.65 19.07
N ARG A 241 -8.61 -20.57 18.24
CA ARG A 241 -9.26 -21.86 18.00
C ARG A 241 -8.22 -22.94 17.78
N ARG A 242 -8.24 -23.94 18.66
CA ARG A 242 -7.38 -25.12 18.52
C ARG A 242 -7.85 -25.96 17.34
N GLN A 243 -6.90 -26.54 16.60
CA GLN A 243 -7.19 -27.48 15.52
C GLN A 243 -7.91 -28.74 16.04
N LEU A 244 -7.57 -29.18 17.25
CA LEU A 244 -8.24 -30.26 17.97
C LEU A 244 -8.48 -29.86 19.44
N PRO A 245 -9.51 -30.43 20.08
CA PRO A 245 -9.68 -30.37 21.53
C PRO A 245 -8.41 -30.75 22.30
N VAL A 246 -8.34 -30.42 23.60
CA VAL A 246 -7.19 -30.74 24.46
C VAL A 246 -6.84 -32.23 24.44
N THR A 247 -7.87 -33.08 24.30
CA THR A 247 -7.75 -34.55 24.17
C THR A 247 -7.04 -35.01 22.89
N ARG A 248 -6.80 -34.12 21.92
CA ARG A 248 -6.22 -34.43 20.59
C ARG A 248 -7.05 -35.44 19.79
N GLN A 249 -8.36 -35.49 20.04
CA GLN A 249 -9.32 -36.34 19.34
C GLN A 249 -10.51 -35.49 18.88
N LYS A 250 -11.18 -35.89 17.80
CA LYS A 250 -12.44 -35.27 17.38
C LYS A 250 -13.49 -35.45 18.49
N ILE A 251 -14.44 -34.52 18.58
CA ILE A 251 -15.51 -34.59 19.55
C ILE A 251 -16.38 -35.82 19.26
N GLU A 252 -16.54 -36.68 20.25
CA GLU A 252 -17.50 -37.78 20.22
C GLU A 252 -18.89 -37.23 20.59
N TRP A 253 -19.68 -36.84 19.59
CA TRP A 253 -20.96 -36.17 19.78
C TRP A 253 -21.95 -37.00 20.63
N ASP A 254 -21.96 -38.33 20.48
CA ASP A 254 -22.83 -39.23 21.26
C ASP A 254 -22.57 -39.16 22.76
N ARG A 255 -21.31 -38.91 23.16
CA ARG A 255 -20.96 -38.78 24.58
C ARG A 255 -21.31 -37.39 25.11
N VAL A 256 -21.23 -36.34 24.29
CA VAL A 256 -21.57 -34.97 24.69
C VAL A 256 -23.02 -34.87 25.17
N THR A 257 -23.95 -35.57 24.54
CA THR A 257 -25.36 -35.60 24.96
C THR A 257 -25.62 -36.39 26.26
N GLY A 258 -24.69 -37.27 26.65
CA GLY A 258 -24.79 -38.10 27.85
C GLY A 258 -24.03 -37.59 29.08
N TYR A 259 -23.08 -36.66 28.91
CA TYR A 259 -22.28 -36.12 30.00
C TYR A 259 -23.11 -35.20 30.91
N ARG A 260 -23.35 -35.63 32.16
CA ARG A 260 -23.87 -34.77 33.23
C ARG A 260 -22.72 -34.03 33.90
N LEU A 261 -22.26 -32.98 33.22
CA LEU A 261 -21.09 -32.16 33.60
C LEU A 261 -21.09 -31.73 35.09
N GLY A 262 -22.26 -31.52 35.69
CA GLY A 262 -22.40 -31.14 37.10
C GLY A 262 -22.17 -32.26 38.13
N GLN A 263 -22.33 -33.55 37.76
CA GLN A 263 -22.09 -34.68 38.68
C GLN A 263 -20.63 -35.15 38.67
N ASP A 264 -19.94 -35.02 37.52
CA ASP A 264 -18.57 -35.52 37.35
C ASP A 264 -17.48 -34.51 37.75
N ILE A 265 -17.80 -33.21 37.81
CA ILE A 265 -16.85 -32.15 38.25
C ILE A 265 -16.94 -31.89 39.76
N GLY A 266 -18.14 -32.01 40.34
CA GLY A 266 -18.34 -31.88 41.78
C GLY A 266 -17.97 -33.18 42.47
N GLY A 267 -16.68 -33.39 42.74
CA GLY A 267 -16.15 -34.57 43.45
C GLY A 267 -17.05 -35.03 44.59
N GLY A 268 -17.95 -35.96 44.27
CA GLY A 268 -18.80 -36.62 45.22
C GLY A 268 -17.91 -37.50 46.07
N SER A 269 -17.55 -37.01 47.24
CA SER A 269 -17.05 -37.81 48.35
C SER A 269 -18.08 -38.91 48.64
N SER A 270 -17.96 -40.04 47.94
CA SER A 270 -18.55 -41.29 48.37
C SER A 270 -17.51 -41.99 49.23
N LYS A 271 -17.41 -41.55 50.49
CA LYS A 271 -16.87 -42.41 51.55
C LYS A 271 -17.62 -43.75 51.51
N ARG A 272 -16.88 -44.83 51.36
CA ARG A 272 -17.18 -46.11 52.00
C ARG A 272 -15.97 -46.51 52.81
#